data_AF-K9Q0Q9-F1
#
_entry.id   AF-K9Q0Q9-F1
#
_cell.length_a   1.000
_cell.length_b   1.000
_cell.length_c   1.000
_cell.angle_alpha   90.00
_cell.angle_beta   90.00
_cell.angle_gamma   90.00
#
_symmetry.space_group_name_H-M   'P 1'
#
loop_
_entity.id
_entity.type
_entity.pdbx_description
1 polymer ?
#
loop_
_entity_poly.entity_id
_entity_poly.type
_entity_poly.pdbx_seq_one_letter_code
_entity_poly.pdbx_strand_id
1 'polypeptide(L)'
;MITLLENLIERSDGSYFESQDLDVVEQSLQSWGDRRGAYQRIQELEADIVTKTLNRFKQDHEPLIRSAPDSILKKCQGDLSLVLRNCAMAMLLQDEELLKDRFLFWMQNIMRALRNQKFNVHIYQILQDIIQEELSPNDATLMLPYLKITYQFLSE
;
A
#
# COMPACT_ATOMS: atom_id res chain seq x y z
N MET A 1 -14.17 -0.33 -2.46
CA MET A 1 -15.33 -0.52 -3.36
C MET A 1 -16.08 -1.78 -2.97
N ILE A 2 -15.42 -2.84 -2.51
CA ILE A 2 -16.13 -4.03 -1.99
C ILE A 2 -16.89 -3.61 -0.72
N THR A 3 -16.17 -3.05 0.26
CA THR A 3 -16.75 -2.53 1.51
C THR A 3 -17.77 -1.43 1.24
N LEU A 4 -17.56 -0.60 0.21
CA LEU A 4 -18.53 0.43 -0.20
C LEU A 4 -19.86 -0.20 -0.63
N LEU A 5 -19.82 -1.20 -1.52
CA LEU A 5 -21.03 -1.85 -2.02
C LEU A 5 -21.74 -2.65 -0.91
N GLU A 6 -20.98 -3.33 -0.05
CA GLU A 6 -21.51 -4.03 1.13
C GLU A 6 -22.26 -3.06 2.05
N ASN A 7 -21.64 -1.92 2.39
CA ASN A 7 -22.27 -0.89 3.22
C ASN A 7 -23.55 -0.30 2.58
N LEU A 8 -23.58 -0.13 1.26
CA LEU A 8 -24.78 0.36 0.57
C LEU A 8 -25.93 -0.66 0.65
N ILE A 9 -25.63 -1.94 0.44
CA ILE A 9 -26.61 -3.04 0.55
C ILE A 9 -27.15 -3.14 1.98
N GLU A 10 -26.27 -3.06 2.98
CA GLU A 10 -26.69 -3.10 4.38
C GLU A 10 -27.58 -1.92 4.77
N ARG A 11 -27.26 -0.70 4.29
CA ARG A 11 -28.05 0.49 4.58
C ARG A 11 -29.41 0.51 3.91
N SER A 12 -29.56 -0.13 2.75
CA SER A 12 -30.83 -0.11 2.04
C SER A 12 -31.88 -1.03 2.66
N ASP A 13 -31.49 -1.98 3.53
CA ASP A 13 -32.38 -2.87 4.30
C ASP A 13 -33.56 -3.44 3.48
N GLY A 14 -33.25 -3.96 2.28
CA GLY A 14 -34.24 -4.52 1.36
C GLY A 14 -35.06 -3.51 0.54
N SER A 15 -34.82 -2.21 0.73
CA SER A 15 -35.33 -1.12 -0.11
C SER A 15 -34.37 -0.79 -1.27
N TYR A 16 -34.86 0.01 -2.22
CA TYR A 16 -34.02 0.58 -3.28
C TYR A 16 -33.01 1.58 -2.72
N PHE A 17 -31.88 1.75 -3.40
CA PHE A 17 -30.89 2.78 -3.06
C PHE A 17 -31.46 4.19 -3.24
N GLU A 18 -31.08 5.08 -2.32
CA GLU A 18 -31.42 6.49 -2.42
C GLU A 18 -30.52 7.18 -3.46
N SER A 19 -30.93 8.36 -3.95
CA SER A 19 -30.13 9.12 -4.94
C SER A 19 -28.70 9.39 -4.44
N GLN A 20 -28.55 9.71 -3.15
CA GLN A 20 -27.25 9.93 -2.53
C GLN A 20 -26.34 8.68 -2.54
N ASP A 21 -26.92 7.48 -2.44
CA ASP A 21 -26.16 6.23 -2.48
C ASP A 21 -25.67 5.93 -3.91
N LEU A 22 -26.49 6.25 -4.91
CA LEU A 22 -26.12 6.13 -6.32
C LEU A 22 -25.01 7.12 -6.69
N ASP A 23 -25.06 8.36 -6.19
CA ASP A 23 -24.02 9.38 -6.41
C ASP A 23 -22.64 8.89 -5.91
N VAL A 24 -22.61 8.18 -4.78
CA VAL A 24 -21.37 7.60 -4.22
C VAL A 24 -20.80 6.52 -5.15
N VAL A 25 -21.64 5.67 -5.72
CA VAL A 25 -21.20 4.65 -6.70
C VAL A 25 -20.66 5.32 -7.96
N GLU A 26 -21.37 6.32 -8.48
CA GLU A 26 -20.96 7.06 -9.67
C GLU A 26 -19.60 7.73 -9.48
N GLN A 27 -19.36 8.39 -8.35
CA GLN A 27 -18.07 9.01 -8.04
C GLN A 27 -16.93 7.98 -7.99
N SER A 28 -17.18 6.80 -7.41
CA SER A 28 -16.16 5.73 -7.37
C SER A 28 -15.84 5.19 -8.77
N LEU A 29 -16.85 5.06 -9.64
CA LEU A 29 -16.70 4.62 -11.02
C LEU A 29 -16.00 5.66 -11.90
N GLN A 30 -16.30 6.95 -11.73
CA GLN A 30 -15.65 8.03 -12.48
C GLN A 30 -14.14 8.03 -12.30
N SER A 31 -13.67 7.74 -11.09
CA SER A 31 -12.24 7.71 -10.76
C SER A 31 -11.58 6.35 -11.01
N TRP A 32 -12.32 5.32 -11.44
CA TRP A 32 -11.79 3.96 -11.66
C TRP A 32 -10.72 3.90 -12.75
N GLY A 33 -10.90 4.65 -13.84
CA GLY A 33 -9.96 4.66 -14.97
C GLY A 33 -8.56 5.08 -14.55
N ASP A 34 -8.45 6.16 -13.78
CA ASP A 34 -7.18 6.68 -13.27
C ASP A 34 -6.51 5.68 -12.33
N ARG A 35 -7.28 5.08 -11.41
CA ARG A 35 -6.76 4.06 -10.47
C ARG A 35 -6.30 2.80 -11.17
N ARG A 36 -7.02 2.36 -12.22
CA ARG A 36 -6.59 1.24 -13.05
C ARG A 36 -5.27 1.54 -13.75
N GLY A 37 -5.14 2.74 -14.32
CA GLY A 37 -3.91 3.20 -14.95
C GLY A 37 -2.74 3.24 -13.97
N ALA A 38 -2.94 3.80 -12.78
CA ALA A 38 -1.95 3.84 -11.72
C ALA A 38 -1.54 2.43 -11.28
N TYR A 39 -2.51 1.52 -11.08
CA TYR A 39 -2.26 0.13 -10.72
C TYR A 39 -1.37 -0.59 -11.73
N GLN A 40 -1.66 -0.43 -13.03
CA GLN A 40 -0.88 -1.05 -14.11
C GLN A 40 0.55 -0.50 -14.14
N ARG A 41 0.72 0.82 -13.99
CA ARG A 41 2.05 1.45 -13.94
C ARG A 41 2.85 1.00 -12.72
N ILE A 42 2.23 0.90 -11.54
CA ILE A 42 2.88 0.38 -10.33
C ILE A 42 3.31 -1.07 -10.54
N GLN A 43 2.47 -1.88 -11.19
CA GLN A 43 2.80 -3.27 -11.51
C GLN A 43 4.01 -3.37 -12.44
N GLU A 44 4.08 -2.52 -13.47
CA GLU A 44 5.21 -2.46 -14.41
C GLU A 44 6.51 -2.01 -13.72
N LEU A 45 6.42 -1.04 -12.80
CA LEU A 45 7.56 -0.46 -12.09
C LEU A 45 7.92 -1.16 -10.77
N GLU A 46 7.20 -2.23 -10.38
CA GLU A 46 7.35 -2.86 -9.07
C GLU A 46 8.80 -3.23 -8.77
N ALA A 47 9.47 -3.92 -9.71
CA ALA A 47 10.83 -4.38 -9.53
C ALA A 47 11.81 -3.22 -9.32
N ASP A 48 11.63 -2.13 -10.06
CA ASP A 48 12.49 -0.95 -10.01
C ASP A 48 12.28 -0.17 -8.70
N ILE A 49 11.02 0.04 -8.30
CA ILE A 49 10.65 0.70 -7.03
C ILE A 49 11.25 -0.07 -5.85
N VAL A 50 11.07 -1.40 -5.80
CA VAL A 50 11.62 -2.23 -4.71
C VAL A 50 13.14 -2.19 -4.72
N THR A 51 13.77 -2.30 -5.89
CA THR A 51 15.24 -2.28 -6.00
C THR A 51 15.81 -0.94 -5.55
N LYS A 52 15.24 0.18 -6.00
CA LYS A 52 15.66 1.54 -5.61
C LYS A 52 15.48 1.77 -4.10
N THR A 53 14.34 1.35 -3.55
CA THR A 53 14.05 1.42 -2.10
C THR A 53 15.10 0.68 -1.30
N LEU A 54 15.40 -0.57 -1.65
CA LEU A 54 16.40 -1.37 -0.96
C LEU A 54 17.81 -0.80 -1.11
N ASN A 55 18.17 -0.29 -2.28
CA ASN A 55 19.48 0.28 -2.49
C ASN A 55 19.69 1.55 -1.65
N ARG A 56 18.70 2.44 -1.58
CA ARG A 56 18.76 3.62 -0.69
C ARG A 56 18.85 3.21 0.77
N PHE A 57 18.01 2.27 1.21
CA PHE A 57 18.06 1.76 2.58
C PHE A 57 19.42 1.13 2.95
N LYS A 58 20.05 0.39 2.01
CA LYS A 58 21.39 -0.20 2.22
C LYS A 58 22.47 0.86 2.35
N GLN A 59 22.38 1.96 1.59
CA GLN A 59 23.33 3.06 1.67
C GLN A 59 23.22 3.77 3.02
N ASP A 60 22.00 4.01 3.51
CA ASP A 60 21.75 4.70 4.78
C ASP A 60 22.12 3.84 6.02
N HIS A 61 22.13 2.51 5.87
CA HIS A 61 22.40 1.56 6.95
C HIS A 61 23.58 0.61 6.67
N GLU A 62 24.56 1.05 5.88
CA GLU A 62 25.68 0.23 5.40
C GLU A 62 26.39 -0.60 6.50
N PRO A 63 26.70 -0.04 7.70
CA PRO A 63 27.38 -0.80 8.74
C PRO A 63 26.56 -1.98 9.27
N LEU A 64 25.24 -1.81 9.34
CA LEU A 64 24.31 -2.84 9.83
C LEU A 64 24.12 -3.94 8.79
N ILE A 65 23.93 -3.55 7.52
CA ILE A 65 23.71 -4.48 6.42
C ILE A 65 24.93 -5.37 6.17
N ARG A 66 26.16 -4.84 6.30
CA ARG A 66 27.39 -5.62 6.11
C ARG A 66 27.49 -6.83 7.05
N SER A 67 26.88 -6.74 8.22
CA SER A 67 26.85 -7.81 9.23
C SER A 67 25.62 -8.72 9.15
N ALA A 68 24.63 -8.36 8.32
CA ALA A 68 23.37 -9.08 8.22
C ALA A 68 23.47 -10.25 7.22
N PRO A 69 22.82 -11.40 7.49
CA PRO A 69 22.68 -12.47 6.51
C PRO A 69 21.92 -12.02 5.26
N ASP A 70 22.35 -12.47 4.08
CA ASP A 70 21.69 -12.17 2.79
C ASP A 70 20.20 -12.53 2.77
N SER A 71 19.80 -13.53 3.55
CA SER A 71 18.40 -13.94 3.70
C SER A 71 17.50 -12.84 4.24
N ILE A 72 18.02 -11.92 5.06
CA ILE A 72 17.25 -10.80 5.61
C ILE A 72 16.88 -9.82 4.50
N LEU A 73 17.85 -9.44 3.66
CA LEU A 73 17.60 -8.52 2.54
C LEU A 73 16.65 -9.14 1.51
N LYS A 74 16.80 -10.43 1.22
CA LYS A 74 15.88 -11.14 0.32
C LYS A 74 14.46 -11.20 0.89
N LYS A 75 14.31 -11.40 2.20
CA LYS A 75 12.99 -11.36 2.86
C LYS A 75 12.40 -9.95 2.78
N CYS A 76 13.18 -8.92 3.10
CA CYS A 76 12.77 -7.53 3.01
C CYS A 76 12.29 -7.14 1.60
N GLN A 77 12.95 -7.64 0.56
CA GLN A 77 12.51 -7.47 -0.82
C GLN A 77 11.11 -8.04 -1.06
N GLY A 78 10.87 -9.26 -0.59
CA GLY A 78 9.55 -9.90 -0.68
C GLY A 78 8.49 -9.14 0.10
N ASP A 79 8.82 -8.66 1.30
CA ASP A 79 7.92 -7.88 2.15
C ASP A 79 7.55 -6.54 1.47
N LEU A 80 8.50 -5.86 0.81
CA LEU A 80 8.24 -4.63 0.07
C LEU A 80 7.32 -4.86 -1.15
N SER A 81 7.58 -5.91 -1.95
CA SER A 81 6.68 -6.30 -3.05
C SER A 81 5.27 -6.61 -2.53
N LEU A 82 5.17 -7.31 -1.39
CA LEU A 82 3.88 -7.63 -0.79
C LEU A 82 3.13 -6.38 -0.33
N VAL A 83 3.82 -5.42 0.29
CA VAL A 83 3.27 -4.12 0.67
C VAL A 83 2.75 -3.37 -0.55
N LEU A 84 3.57 -3.24 -1.60
CA LEU A 84 3.20 -2.52 -2.83
C LEU A 84 1.94 -3.11 -3.46
N ARG A 85 1.89 -4.44 -3.62
CA ARG A 85 0.74 -5.12 -4.24
C ARG A 85 -0.54 -4.94 -3.45
N ASN A 86 -0.49 -5.08 -2.13
CA ASN A 86 -1.68 -4.90 -1.29
C ASN A 86 -2.15 -3.44 -1.26
N CYS A 87 -1.23 -2.48 -1.17
CA CYS A 87 -1.56 -1.06 -1.27
C CYS A 87 -2.15 -0.70 -2.63
N ALA A 88 -1.57 -1.20 -3.73
CA ALA A 88 -2.08 -0.96 -5.08
C ALA A 88 -3.46 -1.59 -5.28
N MET A 89 -3.72 -2.78 -4.71
CA MET A 89 -5.04 -3.42 -4.76
C MET A 89 -6.10 -2.61 -4.00
N ALA A 90 -5.76 -2.17 -2.79
CA ALA A 90 -6.62 -1.32 -1.97
C ALA A 90 -6.88 0.03 -2.65
N MET A 91 -5.86 0.62 -3.26
CA MET A 91 -5.96 1.82 -4.09
C MET A 91 -6.92 1.59 -5.26
N LEU A 92 -6.69 0.55 -6.07
CA LEU A 92 -7.53 0.22 -7.22
C LEU A 92 -9.01 0.16 -6.81
N LEU A 93 -9.27 -0.54 -5.72
CA LEU A 93 -10.62 -0.74 -5.20
C LEU A 93 -11.14 0.45 -4.39
N GLN A 94 -10.36 1.47 -4.03
CA GLN A 94 -10.76 2.46 -3.02
C GLN A 94 -11.28 1.79 -1.74
N ASP A 95 -10.44 0.95 -1.13
CA ASP A 95 -10.85 0.09 -0.02
C ASP A 95 -9.74 -0.03 1.03
N GLU A 96 -9.75 0.89 1.99
CA GLU A 96 -8.81 0.89 3.11
C GLU A 96 -9.08 -0.27 4.08
N GLU A 97 -10.35 -0.62 4.33
CA GLU A 97 -10.69 -1.71 5.23
C GLU A 97 -10.20 -3.05 4.68
N LEU A 98 -10.32 -3.26 3.36
CA LEU A 98 -9.71 -4.42 2.70
C LEU A 98 -8.20 -4.50 2.94
N LEU A 99 -7.48 -3.37 2.91
CA LEU A 99 -6.04 -3.33 3.17
C LEU A 99 -5.73 -3.77 4.62
N LYS A 100 -6.51 -3.27 5.58
CA LYS A 100 -6.34 -3.58 7.00
C LYS A 100 -6.59 -5.05 7.28
N ASP A 101 -7.76 -5.53 6.87
CA ASP A 101 -8.25 -6.87 7.19
C ASP A 101 -7.45 -7.97 6.50
N ARG A 102 -7.11 -7.79 5.23
CA ARG A 102 -6.38 -8.83 4.48
C ARG A 102 -4.89 -8.83 4.73
N PHE A 103 -4.31 -7.70 5.14
CA PHE A 103 -2.86 -7.56 5.13
C PHE A 103 -2.29 -6.91 6.40
N LEU A 104 -2.70 -5.70 6.76
CA LEU A 104 -1.97 -4.94 7.78
C LEU A 104 -2.06 -5.56 9.17
N PHE A 105 -3.22 -6.07 9.60
CA PHE A 105 -3.32 -6.70 10.92
C PHE A 105 -2.42 -7.93 11.05
N TRP A 106 -2.33 -8.75 10.00
CA TRP A 106 -1.44 -9.91 9.99
C TRP A 106 0.04 -9.48 9.96
N MET A 107 0.40 -8.56 9.07
CA MET A 107 1.78 -8.11 8.89
C MET A 107 2.31 -7.35 10.13
N GLN A 108 1.47 -6.56 10.80
CA GLN A 108 1.81 -5.87 12.04
C GLN A 108 2.23 -6.87 13.13
N ASN A 109 1.50 -7.97 13.29
CA ASN A 109 1.86 -9.00 14.26
C ASN A 109 3.23 -9.62 13.98
N ILE A 110 3.56 -9.84 12.70
CA ILE A 110 4.89 -10.32 12.29
C ILE A 110 5.98 -9.29 12.62
N MET A 111 5.76 -8.02 12.25
CA MET A 111 6.74 -6.95 12.47
C MET A 111 7.01 -6.71 13.96
N ARG A 112 5.96 -6.80 14.79
CA ARG A 112 6.09 -6.72 16.26
C ARG A 112 6.88 -7.88 16.84
N ALA A 113 6.64 -9.10 16.37
CA ALA A 113 7.40 -10.27 16.81
C ALA A 113 8.89 -10.17 16.46
N LEU A 114 9.22 -9.58 15.30
CA LEU A 114 10.60 -9.39 14.84
C LEU A 114 11.32 -8.17 15.43
N ARG A 115 10.58 -7.26 16.09
CA ARG A 115 11.11 -6.01 16.69
C ARG A 115 11.85 -5.09 15.70
N ASN A 116 11.33 -5.00 14.47
CA ASN A 116 11.96 -4.28 13.36
C ASN A 116 11.43 -2.84 13.17
N GLN A 117 10.67 -2.29 14.12
CA GLN A 117 9.99 -0.99 13.98
C GLN A 117 10.91 0.14 13.54
N LYS A 118 12.11 0.24 14.13
CA LYS A 118 13.08 1.29 13.79
C LYS A 118 13.49 1.26 12.32
N PHE A 119 13.64 0.08 11.74
CA PHE A 119 13.97 -0.10 10.33
C PHE A 119 12.75 0.13 9.44
N ASN A 120 11.58 -0.30 9.91
CA ASN A 120 10.32 -0.10 9.20
C ASN A 120 10.00 1.39 9.00
N VAL A 121 10.24 2.23 10.02
CA VAL A 121 10.08 3.69 9.90
C VAL A 121 10.86 4.21 8.68
N HIS A 122 12.16 3.89 8.59
CA HIS A 122 13.02 4.40 7.53
C HIS A 122 12.69 3.79 6.16
N ILE A 123 12.46 2.48 6.09
CA ILE A 123 12.24 1.84 4.79
C ILE A 123 10.92 2.27 4.15
N TYR A 124 9.88 2.50 4.95
CA TYR A 124 8.58 2.97 4.44
C TYR A 124 8.57 4.48 4.16
N GLN A 125 9.43 5.28 4.80
CA GLN A 125 9.69 6.66 4.39
C GLN A 125 10.37 6.69 3.02
N ILE A 126 11.46 5.93 2.86
CA ILE A 126 12.16 5.78 1.58
C ILE A 126 11.21 5.30 0.48
N LEU A 127 10.36 4.31 0.77
CA LEU A 127 9.39 3.82 -0.21
C LEU A 127 8.43 4.91 -0.68
N GLN A 128 7.95 5.77 0.22
CA GLN A 128 7.07 6.90 -0.13
C GLN A 128 7.79 7.95 -0.97
N ASP A 129 9.07 8.20 -0.70
CA ASP A 129 9.89 9.11 -1.51
C ASP A 129 10.12 8.55 -2.92
N ILE A 130 10.51 7.27 -3.02
CA ILE A 130 10.69 6.59 -4.31
C ILE A 130 9.38 6.58 -5.12
N ILE A 131 8.23 6.37 -4.48
CA ILE A 131 6.93 6.41 -5.16
C ILE A 131 6.66 7.80 -5.76
N GLN A 132 7.05 8.88 -5.09
CA GLN A 132 6.92 10.24 -5.62
C GLN A 132 7.93 10.55 -6.73
N GLU A 133 9.10 9.91 -6.71
CA GLU A 133 10.14 10.07 -7.73
C GLU A 133 9.83 9.27 -9.02
N GLU A 134 9.29 8.06 -8.88
CA GLU A 134 9.12 7.11 -9.99
C GLU A 134 7.75 7.23 -10.69
N LEU A 135 6.72 7.64 -9.96
CA LEU A 135 5.37 7.74 -10.51
C LEU A 135 5.05 9.17 -10.95
N SER A 136 4.06 9.30 -11.83
CA SER A 136 3.50 10.62 -12.12
C SER A 136 2.87 11.22 -10.85
N PRO A 137 2.81 12.56 -10.71
CA PRO A 137 2.19 13.19 -9.54
C PRO A 137 0.76 12.71 -9.27
N ASN A 138 -0.01 12.40 -10.33
CA ASN A 138 -1.36 11.88 -10.20
C ASN A 138 -1.38 10.46 -9.60
N ASP A 139 -0.53 9.56 -10.10
CA ASP A 139 -0.46 8.18 -9.60
C ASP A 139 0.07 8.11 -8.17
N ALA A 140 1.09 8.92 -7.87
CA ALA A 140 1.61 9.05 -6.51
C ALA A 140 0.51 9.53 -5.55
N THR A 141 -0.29 10.52 -5.95
CA THR A 141 -1.42 11.03 -5.14
C THR A 141 -2.45 9.95 -4.83
N LEU A 142 -2.71 9.03 -5.76
CA LEU A 142 -3.62 7.90 -5.54
C LEU A 142 -3.03 6.86 -4.58
N MET A 143 -1.74 6.57 -4.69
CA MET A 143 -1.08 5.48 -3.95
C MET A 143 -0.65 5.85 -2.53
N LEU A 144 -0.16 7.08 -2.33
CA LEU A 144 0.44 7.53 -1.06
C LEU A 144 -0.48 7.37 0.17
N PRO A 145 -1.81 7.61 0.12
CA PRO A 145 -2.68 7.39 1.26
C PRO A 145 -2.58 5.97 1.84
N TYR A 146 -2.54 4.94 0.98
CA TYR A 146 -2.46 3.53 1.38
C TYR A 146 -1.09 3.15 1.95
N LEU A 147 -0.02 3.75 1.40
CA LEU A 147 1.33 3.61 1.96
C LEU A 147 1.46 4.31 3.32
N LYS A 148 0.79 5.44 3.52
CA LYS A 148 0.77 6.15 4.81
C LYS A 148 0.08 5.33 5.90
N ILE A 149 -1.06 4.70 5.57
CA ILE A 149 -1.74 3.78 6.49
C ILE A 149 -0.81 2.59 6.82
N THR A 150 -0.18 2.00 5.80
CA THR A 150 0.78 0.91 5.99
C THR A 150 1.96 1.32 6.89
N TYR A 151 2.52 2.52 6.66
CA TYR A 151 3.57 3.08 7.49
C TYR A 151 3.14 3.18 8.95
N GLN A 152 1.93 3.69 9.22
CA GLN A 152 1.40 3.80 10.59
C GLN A 152 1.28 2.42 11.25
N PHE A 153 0.72 1.43 10.56
CA PHE A 153 0.52 0.08 11.12
C PHE A 153 1.83 -0.68 11.36
N LEU A 154 2.78 -0.58 10.43
CA LEU A 154 3.98 -1.43 10.44
C LEU A 154 5.19 -0.79 11.13
N SER A 155 5.10 0.48 11.49
CA SER A 155 6.14 1.22 12.21
C SER A 155 5.88 1.37 13.71
N GLU A 156 4.74 0.88 14.20
CA GLU A 156 4.37 0.78 15.63
C GLU A 156 4.86 -0.51 16.31
#